data_AF-A0A4T0LLI0-F1
#
_entry.id   AF-A0A4T0LLI0-F1
#
_cell.length_a   1.000
_cell.length_b   1.000
_cell.length_c   1.000
_cell.angle_alpha   90.00
_cell.angle_beta   90.00
_cell.angle_gamma   90.00
#
_symmetry.space_group_name_H-M   'P 1'
#
loop_
_entity.id
_entity.type
_entity.pdbx_description
1 polymer ?
#
loop_
_entity_poly.entity_id
_entity_poly.type
_entity_poly.pdbx_seq_one_letter_code
_entity_poly.pdbx_strand_id
1 'polypeptide(L)'
;MPVERTILTLVPFWLGLLVTVLGDSPLDRLYGPDIAEHPEAIVTIVIVVIVIVILGFNQARVFRKYGKFWTYIKWYFLLGLFVIMPACLLPELSFRLHHYILALLLLPLTALPTRVSLICQWFLIGLLLNGVARWGMDSILQTADSLRRDAALGSLLPSFSGLDNSTIFWNDIPANADWDGFKLLINDVLKLSANSSTLSYRLEDTDTDIPYYARLAYSNGNEAGDFTKAATIWLNNSTFIPPRPGSS
;
A
#
# COMPACT_ATOMS: atom_id res chain seq x y z
N MET A 1 -10.43 38.42 -17.70
CA MET A 1 -9.69 37.19 -18.08
C MET A 1 -8.74 36.59 -17.02
N PRO A 2 -8.47 37.16 -15.83
CA PRO A 2 -7.65 36.45 -14.82
C PRO A 2 -8.44 35.37 -14.05
N VAL A 3 -9.69 35.67 -13.65
CA VAL A 3 -10.49 34.78 -12.78
C VAL A 3 -10.76 33.41 -13.40
N GLU A 4 -11.17 33.35 -14.67
CA GLU A 4 -11.42 32.07 -15.36
C GLU A 4 -10.18 31.18 -15.36
N ARG A 5 -9.01 31.73 -15.73
CA ARG A 5 -7.76 30.97 -15.71
C ARG A 5 -7.44 30.51 -14.30
N THR A 6 -7.53 31.38 -13.30
CA THR A 6 -7.30 31.02 -11.90
C THR A 6 -8.17 29.84 -11.46
N ILE A 7 -9.46 29.84 -11.81
CA ILE A 7 -10.36 28.73 -11.48
C ILE A 7 -9.95 27.45 -12.22
N LEU A 8 -9.70 27.54 -13.52
CA LEU A 8 -9.33 26.41 -14.37
C LEU A 8 -7.96 25.80 -14.02
N THR A 9 -7.12 26.49 -13.25
CA THR A 9 -5.80 25.99 -12.81
C THR A 9 -5.79 25.61 -11.34
N LEU A 10 -6.23 26.50 -10.45
CA LEU A 10 -6.04 26.36 -9.01
C LEU A 10 -6.97 25.29 -8.42
N VAL A 11 -8.23 25.23 -8.86
CA VAL A 11 -9.19 24.22 -8.39
C VAL A 11 -8.71 22.80 -8.73
N PRO A 12 -8.42 22.45 -10.01
CA PRO A 12 -7.96 21.10 -10.33
C PRO A 12 -6.61 20.78 -9.69
N PHE A 13 -5.71 21.76 -9.55
CA PHE A 13 -4.44 21.57 -8.85
C PHE A 13 -4.64 21.09 -7.40
N TRP A 14 -5.47 21.80 -6.62
CA TRP A 14 -5.73 21.41 -5.23
C TRP A 14 -6.46 20.07 -5.14
N LEU A 15 -7.40 19.78 -6.04
CA LEU A 15 -8.06 18.48 -6.10
C LEU A 15 -7.06 17.34 -6.34
N GLY A 16 -6.10 17.52 -7.24
CA GLY A 16 -5.04 16.54 -7.48
C GLY A 16 -4.08 16.42 -6.29
N LEU A 17 -3.68 17.56 -5.70
CA LEU A 17 -2.75 17.59 -4.58
C LEU A 17 -3.32 16.95 -3.31
N LEU A 18 -4.62 17.12 -3.07
CA LEU A 18 -5.31 16.65 -1.88
C LEU A 18 -6.02 15.30 -2.08
N VAL A 19 -5.76 14.59 -3.18
CA VAL A 19 -6.51 13.37 -3.54
C VAL A 19 -6.47 12.30 -2.44
N THR A 20 -5.38 12.21 -1.67
CA THR A 20 -5.23 11.26 -0.55
C THR A 20 -5.75 11.80 0.79
N VAL A 21 -6.02 13.10 0.89
CA VAL A 21 -6.57 13.74 2.11
C VAL A 21 -8.09 13.82 2.04
N LEU A 22 -8.64 13.87 0.81
CA LEU A 22 -10.07 13.98 0.54
C LEU A 22 -10.84 12.67 0.80
N GLY A 23 -10.15 11.57 1.12
CA GLY A 23 -10.73 10.32 1.60
C GLY A 23 -9.75 9.16 1.49
N ASP A 24 -9.90 8.16 2.35
CA ASP A 24 -9.27 6.86 2.15
C ASP A 24 -9.85 6.28 0.86
N SER A 25 -9.02 6.25 -0.19
CA SER A 25 -9.43 5.64 -1.45
C SER A 25 -9.72 4.17 -1.17
N PRO A 26 -10.90 3.65 -1.53
CA PRO A 26 -11.17 2.22 -1.44
C PRO A 26 -10.21 1.36 -2.27
N LEU A 27 -9.42 2.01 -3.14
CA LEU A 27 -8.28 1.46 -3.83
C LEU A 27 -7.01 2.07 -3.25
N ASP A 28 -6.43 1.41 -2.26
CA ASP A 28 -5.10 1.75 -1.78
C ASP A 28 -4.00 1.05 -2.61
N ARG A 29 -4.34 -0.11 -3.22
CA ARG A 29 -3.54 -0.78 -4.24
C ARG A 29 -4.42 -1.45 -5.29
N LEU A 30 -3.95 -1.47 -6.54
CA LEU A 30 -4.60 -2.18 -7.66
C LEU A 30 -4.24 -3.68 -7.59
N TYR A 31 -4.59 -4.34 -6.48
CA TYR A 31 -4.26 -5.74 -6.20
C TYR A 31 -5.54 -6.60 -6.23
N GLY A 32 -5.50 -7.73 -6.94
CA GLY A 32 -6.69 -8.55 -7.21
C GLY A 32 -7.46 -8.98 -5.95
N PRO A 33 -6.79 -9.53 -4.93
CA PRO A 33 -7.42 -9.87 -3.65
C PRO A 33 -8.14 -8.71 -2.96
N ASP A 34 -7.52 -7.53 -2.88
CA ASP A 34 -8.13 -6.35 -2.23
C ASP A 34 -9.39 -5.87 -2.96
N ILE A 35 -9.40 -5.92 -4.30
CA ILE A 35 -10.56 -5.50 -5.10
C ILE A 35 -11.75 -6.45 -4.87
N ALA A 36 -11.47 -7.74 -4.62
CA ALA A 36 -12.51 -8.72 -4.33
C ALA A 36 -13.14 -8.54 -2.93
N GLU A 37 -12.37 -8.01 -1.98
CA GLU A 37 -12.81 -7.76 -0.60
C GLU A 37 -13.59 -6.44 -0.46
N HIS A 38 -13.42 -5.49 -1.38
CA HIS A 38 -13.99 -4.14 -1.32
C HIS A 38 -14.89 -3.81 -2.54
N PRO A 39 -16.22 -4.07 -2.50
CA PRO A 39 -17.11 -3.77 -3.63
C PRO A 39 -17.15 -2.28 -4.02
N GLU A 40 -16.92 -1.37 -3.07
CA GLU A 40 -16.77 0.07 -3.28
C GLU A 40 -15.56 0.44 -4.17
N ALA A 41 -14.52 -0.39 -4.19
CA ALA A 41 -13.37 -0.23 -5.08
C ALA A 41 -13.78 -0.38 -6.54
N ILE A 42 -14.65 -1.33 -6.85
CA ILE A 42 -15.10 -1.60 -8.21
C ILE A 42 -15.84 -0.39 -8.79
N VAL A 43 -16.74 0.22 -8.01
CA VAL A 43 -17.49 1.42 -8.44
C VAL A 43 -16.53 2.57 -8.75
N THR A 44 -15.55 2.80 -7.87
CA THR A 44 -14.54 3.84 -8.05
C THR A 44 -13.71 3.61 -9.32
N ILE A 45 -13.24 2.38 -9.55
CA ILE A 45 -12.50 2.01 -10.78
C ILE A 45 -13.33 2.34 -12.01
N VAL A 46 -14.60 1.91 -12.06
CA VAL A 46 -15.47 2.08 -13.23
C VAL A 46 -15.64 3.57 -13.56
N ILE A 47 -15.92 4.41 -12.56
CA ILE A 47 -16.08 5.86 -12.75
C ILE A 47 -14.79 6.47 -13.29
N VAL A 48 -13.65 6.17 -12.68
CA VAL A 48 -12.34 6.70 -13.10
C VAL A 48 -12.02 6.27 -14.53
N VAL A 49 -12.24 5.02 -14.88
CA VAL A 49 -12.02 4.50 -16.24
C VAL A 49 -12.90 5.22 -17.26
N ILE A 50 -14.18 5.44 -16.97
CA ILE A 50 -15.08 6.19 -17.84
C ILE A 50 -14.56 7.61 -18.08
N VAL A 51 -14.14 8.31 -17.03
CA VAL A 51 -13.59 9.67 -17.13
C VAL A 51 -12.32 9.69 -17.99
N ILE A 52 -11.39 8.76 -17.75
CA ILE A 52 -10.14 8.64 -18.52
C ILE A 52 -10.45 8.38 -20.00
N VAL A 53 -11.40 7.48 -20.30
CA VAL A 53 -11.79 7.16 -21.68
C VAL A 53 -12.38 8.38 -22.39
N ILE A 54 -13.30 9.11 -21.74
CA ILE A 54 -13.90 10.33 -22.31
C ILE A 54 -12.83 11.38 -22.59
N LEU A 55 -11.94 11.63 -21.62
CA LEU A 55 -10.85 12.58 -21.78
C LEU A 55 -9.86 12.12 -22.87
N GLY A 56 -9.57 10.83 -22.93
CA GLY A 56 -8.70 10.21 -23.94
C GLY A 56 -9.24 10.39 -25.36
N PHE A 57 -10.54 10.14 -25.59
CA PHE A 57 -11.18 10.41 -26.88
C PHE A 57 -11.15 11.89 -27.25
N ASN A 58 -11.42 12.79 -26.30
CA ASN A 58 -11.32 14.22 -26.54
C ASN A 58 -9.88 14.62 -26.92
N GLN A 59 -8.87 14.17 -26.17
CA GLN A 59 -7.47 14.48 -26.49
C GLN A 59 -7.07 13.90 -27.85
N ALA A 60 -7.43 12.65 -28.16
CA ALA A 60 -7.17 12.07 -29.48
C ALA A 60 -7.76 12.93 -30.61
N ARG A 61 -9.00 13.41 -30.46
CA ARG A 61 -9.64 14.32 -31.42
C ARG A 61 -8.86 15.62 -31.59
N VAL A 62 -8.44 16.24 -30.48
CA VAL A 62 -7.67 17.49 -30.50
C VAL A 62 -6.31 17.25 -31.16
N PHE A 63 -5.55 16.24 -30.76
CA PHE A 63 -4.25 15.90 -31.36
C PHE A 63 -4.31 15.59 -32.85
N ARG A 64 -5.40 14.97 -33.32
CA ARG A 64 -5.63 14.76 -34.76
C ARG A 64 -5.83 16.08 -35.49
N LYS A 65 -6.62 17.00 -34.94
CA LYS A 65 -6.84 18.33 -35.53
C LYS A 65 -5.54 19.15 -35.64
N TYR A 66 -4.64 19.01 -34.66
CA TYR A 66 -3.33 19.66 -34.67
C TYR A 66 -2.25 18.92 -35.49
N GLY A 67 -2.59 17.78 -36.11
CA GLY A 67 -1.65 16.99 -36.91
C GLY A 67 -0.52 16.33 -36.11
N LYS A 68 -0.63 16.25 -34.77
CA LYS A 68 0.40 15.70 -33.88
C LYS A 68 0.10 14.29 -33.38
N PHE A 69 -1.11 13.78 -33.62
CA PHE A 69 -1.58 12.48 -33.11
C PHE A 69 -0.58 11.34 -33.33
N TRP A 70 -0.20 11.08 -34.58
CA TRP A 70 0.71 9.98 -34.90
C TRP A 70 2.12 10.17 -34.35
N THR A 71 2.60 11.41 -34.25
CA THR A 71 3.89 11.71 -33.63
C THR A 71 3.89 11.30 -32.16
N TYR A 72 2.84 11.68 -31.42
CA TYR A 72 2.75 11.33 -30.00
C TYR A 72 2.54 9.84 -29.80
N ILE A 73 1.68 9.18 -30.58
CA ILE A 73 1.51 7.71 -30.50
C ILE A 73 2.83 6.98 -30.72
N LYS A 74 3.66 7.39 -31.69
CA LYS A 74 4.99 6.80 -31.93
C LYS A 74 5.90 6.93 -30.71
N TRP A 75 5.99 8.13 -30.12
CA TRP A 75 6.83 8.35 -28.94
C TRP A 75 6.33 7.61 -27.71
N TYR A 76 5.02 7.54 -27.49
CA TYR A 76 4.44 6.77 -26.39
C TYR A 76 4.62 5.26 -26.58
N PHE A 77 4.57 4.77 -27.80
CA PHE A 77 4.91 3.38 -28.11
C PHE A 77 6.37 3.07 -27.78
N LEU A 78 7.31 3.94 -28.17
CA LEU A 78 8.74 3.78 -27.84
C LEU A 78 8.99 3.87 -26.32
N LEU A 79 8.33 4.81 -25.64
CA LEU A 79 8.41 4.93 -24.19
C LEU A 79 7.88 3.66 -23.50
N GLY A 80 6.72 3.17 -23.92
CA GLY A 80 6.15 1.92 -23.41
C GLY A 80 7.08 0.73 -23.63
N LEU A 81 7.69 0.63 -24.81
CA LEU A 81 8.67 -0.40 -25.11
C LEU A 81 9.87 -0.33 -24.14
N PHE A 82 10.43 0.86 -23.91
CA PHE A 82 11.60 1.03 -23.04
C PHE A 82 11.29 0.80 -21.55
N VAL A 83 10.04 1.03 -21.14
CA VAL A 83 9.60 0.82 -19.75
C VAL A 83 9.19 -0.63 -19.49
N ILE A 84 8.48 -1.27 -20.43
CA ILE A 84 7.95 -2.63 -20.28
C ILE A 84 9.03 -3.68 -20.54
N MET A 85 9.95 -3.44 -21.48
CA MET A 85 10.97 -4.42 -21.85
C MET A 85 11.86 -4.85 -20.68
N PRO A 86 12.37 -3.95 -19.82
CA PRO A 86 13.07 -4.33 -18.59
C PRO A 86 12.21 -5.15 -17.63
N ALA A 87 10.91 -4.84 -17.53
CA ALA A 87 9.97 -5.60 -16.70
C ALA A 87 9.85 -7.07 -17.16
N CYS A 88 9.90 -7.31 -18.47
CA CYS A 88 9.87 -8.66 -19.03
C CYS A 88 11.20 -9.43 -18.86
N LEU A 89 12.31 -8.72 -18.70
CA LEU A 89 13.65 -9.32 -18.58
C LEU A 89 14.08 -9.59 -17.14
N LEU A 90 13.39 -8.99 -16.16
CA LEU A 90 13.73 -9.08 -14.73
C LEU A 90 12.61 -9.81 -13.99
N PRO A 91 12.67 -11.16 -13.89
CA PRO A 91 11.56 -11.99 -13.42
C PRO A 91 11.23 -11.80 -11.92
N GLU A 92 12.17 -11.27 -11.13
CA GLU A 92 11.97 -10.98 -9.71
C GLU A 92 11.32 -9.60 -9.45
N LEU A 93 11.16 -8.80 -10.51
CA LEU A 93 10.53 -7.50 -10.44
C LEU A 93 9.10 -7.55 -10.96
N SER A 94 8.26 -6.83 -10.25
CA SER A 94 6.84 -6.73 -10.49
C SER A 94 6.50 -5.27 -10.78
N PHE A 95 5.57 -5.08 -11.71
CA PHE A 95 5.19 -3.76 -12.18
C PHE A 95 4.28 -3.06 -11.17
N ARG A 96 4.66 -1.86 -10.74
CA ARG A 96 3.82 -1.01 -9.89
C ARG A 96 3.68 0.37 -10.49
N LEU A 97 2.45 0.69 -10.88
CA LEU A 97 2.14 2.02 -11.39
C LEU A 97 1.65 2.91 -10.25
N HIS A 98 2.53 3.75 -9.72
CA HIS A 98 2.14 4.84 -8.83
C HIS A 98 1.41 5.94 -9.60
N HIS A 99 0.47 6.64 -8.97
CA HIS A 99 -0.29 7.69 -9.67
C HIS A 99 0.57 8.89 -10.09
N TYR A 100 1.73 9.14 -9.48
CA TYR A 100 2.66 10.16 -9.98
C TYR A 100 3.31 9.75 -11.32
N ILE A 101 3.55 8.45 -11.54
CA ILE A 101 4.04 7.95 -12.83
C ILE A 101 2.95 8.13 -13.88
N LEU A 102 1.69 7.80 -13.53
CA LEU A 102 0.55 8.07 -14.40
C LEU A 102 0.45 9.57 -14.73
N ALA A 103 0.65 10.45 -13.75
CA ALA A 103 0.67 11.88 -13.97
C ALA A 103 1.76 12.30 -14.98
N LEU A 104 3.00 11.82 -14.81
CA LEU A 104 4.11 12.06 -15.75
C LEU A 104 3.80 11.55 -17.17
N LEU A 105 3.18 10.38 -17.28
CA LEU A 105 2.78 9.79 -18.55
C LEU A 105 1.64 10.57 -19.21
N LEU A 106 0.67 11.09 -18.47
CA LEU A 106 -0.49 11.78 -19.05
C LEU A 106 -0.24 13.27 -19.34
N LEU A 107 0.71 13.91 -18.65
CA LEU A 107 0.95 15.35 -18.78
C LEU A 107 1.26 15.78 -20.23
N PRO A 108 2.16 15.10 -20.99
CA PRO A 108 2.40 15.45 -22.39
C PRO A 108 1.19 15.20 -23.30
N LEU A 109 0.32 14.23 -22.98
CA LEU A 109 -0.94 13.98 -23.71
C LEU A 109 -1.98 15.09 -23.50
N THR A 110 -1.69 16.07 -22.65
CA THR A 110 -2.54 17.22 -22.40
C THR A 110 -1.86 18.52 -22.81
N ALA A 111 -0.72 18.49 -23.50
CA ALA A 111 0.10 19.68 -23.80
C ALA A 111 -0.55 20.70 -24.76
N LEU A 112 -1.62 20.34 -25.48
CA LEU A 112 -2.27 21.24 -26.44
C LEU A 112 -3.06 22.36 -25.73
N PRO A 113 -3.12 23.58 -26.29
CA PRO A 113 -3.67 24.76 -25.62
C PRO A 113 -5.21 24.78 -25.66
N THR A 114 -5.86 23.83 -24.97
CA THR A 114 -7.32 23.77 -24.79
C THR A 114 -7.70 23.95 -23.32
N ARG A 115 -8.95 24.35 -23.05
CA ARG A 115 -9.43 24.48 -21.65
C ARG A 115 -9.39 23.15 -20.91
N VAL A 116 -9.80 22.06 -21.57
CA VAL A 116 -9.75 20.71 -20.99
C VAL A 116 -8.31 20.31 -20.69
N SER A 117 -7.39 20.54 -21.63
CA SER A 117 -5.97 20.34 -21.42
C SER A 117 -5.42 21.11 -20.23
N LEU A 118 -5.81 22.39 -20.06
CA LEU A 118 -5.38 23.20 -18.92
C LEU A 118 -5.86 22.58 -17.59
N ILE A 119 -7.13 22.20 -17.50
CA ILE A 119 -7.68 21.53 -16.30
C ILE A 119 -6.90 20.24 -16.00
N CYS A 120 -6.72 19.38 -17.02
CA CYS A 120 -6.00 18.12 -16.87
C CYS A 120 -4.55 18.35 -16.44
N GLN A 121 -3.81 19.28 -17.06
CA GLN A 121 -2.42 19.57 -16.70
C GLN A 121 -2.30 19.93 -15.23
N TRP A 122 -3.12 20.85 -14.72
CA TRP A 122 -3.03 21.29 -13.33
C TRP A 122 -3.47 20.20 -12.34
N PHE A 123 -4.49 19.41 -12.67
CA PHE A 123 -4.84 18.23 -11.89
C PHE A 123 -3.69 17.23 -11.82
N LEU A 124 -3.06 16.92 -12.96
CA LEU A 124 -1.93 15.99 -13.05
C LEU A 124 -0.69 16.52 -12.32
N ILE A 125 -0.44 17.83 -12.33
CA ILE A 125 0.64 18.44 -11.52
C ILE A 125 0.35 18.25 -10.02
N GLY A 126 -0.89 18.48 -9.58
CA GLY A 126 -1.28 18.21 -8.19
C GLY A 126 -1.09 16.74 -7.84
N LEU A 127 -1.55 15.83 -8.72
CA LEU A 127 -1.44 14.38 -8.55
C LEU A 127 0.03 13.90 -8.50
N LEU A 128 0.90 14.50 -9.32
CA LEU A 128 2.34 14.27 -9.32
C LEU A 128 2.94 14.63 -7.96
N LEU A 129 2.68 15.85 -7.47
CA LEU A 129 3.19 16.30 -6.16
C LEU A 129 2.67 15.44 -5.02
N ASN A 130 1.38 15.10 -5.04
CA ASN A 130 0.79 14.20 -4.05
C ASN A 130 1.49 12.84 -4.04
N GLY A 131 1.66 12.21 -5.20
CA GLY A 131 2.27 10.88 -5.27
C GLY A 131 3.75 10.87 -4.90
N VAL A 132 4.50 11.91 -5.31
CA VAL A 132 5.91 12.07 -4.89
C VAL A 132 6.01 12.33 -3.39
N ALA A 133 5.09 13.10 -2.79
CA ALA A 133 5.07 13.28 -1.35
C ALA A 133 4.75 11.98 -0.59
N ARG A 134 3.92 11.09 -1.17
CA ARG A 134 3.50 9.83 -0.52
C ARG A 134 4.51 8.69 -0.67
N TRP A 135 5.13 8.54 -1.85
CA TRP A 135 6.02 7.40 -2.15
C TRP A 135 7.43 7.81 -2.55
N GLY A 136 7.74 9.10 -2.60
CA GLY A 136 8.97 9.58 -3.18
C GLY A 136 9.03 9.32 -4.69
N MET A 137 10.25 9.23 -5.21
CA MET A 137 10.53 8.89 -6.62
C MET A 137 10.79 7.38 -6.74
N ASP A 138 9.82 6.59 -6.27
CA ASP A 138 9.95 5.14 -6.24
C ASP A 138 10.11 4.54 -7.65
N SER A 139 10.59 3.31 -7.76
CA SER A 139 10.73 2.65 -9.05
C SER A 139 9.37 2.17 -9.59
N ILE A 140 9.23 2.13 -10.91
CA ILE A 140 8.09 1.45 -11.57
C ILE A 140 8.22 -0.08 -11.49
N LEU A 141 9.45 -0.58 -11.30
CA LEU A 141 9.77 -1.98 -11.12
C LEU A 141 10.23 -2.21 -9.68
N GLN A 142 9.49 -3.05 -8.97
CA GLN A 142 9.65 -3.29 -7.54
C GLN A 142 9.68 -4.78 -7.24
N THR A 143 10.48 -5.20 -6.26
CA THR A 143 10.48 -6.60 -5.81
C THR A 143 9.14 -6.94 -5.15
N ALA A 144 8.75 -8.22 -5.18
CA ALA A 144 7.52 -8.68 -4.54
C ALA A 144 7.45 -8.27 -3.05
N ASP A 145 8.57 -8.30 -2.34
CA ASP A 145 8.65 -7.87 -0.94
C ASP A 145 8.36 -6.39 -0.75
N SER A 146 8.91 -5.52 -1.61
CA SER A 146 8.62 -4.08 -1.55
C SER A 146 7.15 -3.74 -1.91
N LEU A 147 6.50 -4.57 -2.73
CA LEU A 147 5.08 -4.43 -3.03
C LEU A 147 4.18 -4.82 -1.88
N ARG A 148 4.58 -5.86 -1.15
CA ARG A 148 3.84 -6.40 -0.02
C ARG A 148 3.72 -5.37 1.11
N ARG A 149 4.71 -4.49 1.31
CA ARG A 149 4.74 -3.50 2.41
C ARG A 149 4.44 -4.20 3.75
N ASP A 150 3.47 -3.69 4.51
CA ASP A 150 3.02 -4.24 5.80
C ASP A 150 2.00 -5.37 5.65
N ALA A 151 1.70 -5.82 4.42
CA ALA A 151 0.78 -6.94 4.24
C ALA A 151 1.42 -8.25 4.72
N ALA A 152 0.59 -9.12 5.29
CA ALA A 152 1.02 -10.42 5.79
C ALA A 152 1.72 -11.27 4.71
N LEU A 153 2.77 -11.99 5.11
CA LEU A 153 3.47 -13.05 4.36
C LEU A 153 2.55 -14.23 4.04
N GLY A 154 1.46 -14.42 4.81
CA GLY A 154 0.71 -15.66 4.86
C GLY A 154 1.49 -16.79 5.54
N SER A 155 2.44 -16.44 6.41
CA SER A 155 3.27 -17.43 7.10
C SER A 155 2.46 -18.19 8.16
N LEU A 156 3.00 -19.33 8.61
CA LEU A 156 2.45 -20.02 9.78
C LEU A 156 2.40 -19.04 10.96
N LEU A 157 1.32 -19.08 11.75
CA LEU A 157 1.13 -18.25 12.92
C LEU A 157 1.29 -19.06 14.21
N PRO A 158 2.01 -18.53 15.21
CA PRO A 158 2.09 -19.16 16.52
C PRO A 158 0.78 -18.97 17.29
N SER A 159 0.58 -19.78 18.33
CA SER A 159 -0.63 -19.72 19.16
C SER A 159 -0.27 -19.56 20.62
N PHE A 160 -0.97 -18.65 21.30
CA PHE A 160 -0.86 -18.51 22.75
C PHE A 160 -1.54 -19.69 23.45
N SER A 161 -0.91 -20.16 24.52
CA SER A 161 -1.42 -21.24 25.37
C SER A 161 -2.21 -20.68 26.55
N GLY A 162 -1.82 -19.50 27.05
CA GLY A 162 -2.54 -18.79 28.10
C GLY A 162 -1.70 -17.75 28.84
N LEU A 163 -2.23 -17.30 29.97
CA LEU A 163 -1.61 -16.37 30.90
C LEU A 163 -1.68 -16.96 32.30
N ASP A 164 -0.56 -16.98 33.02
CA ASP A 164 -0.51 -17.32 34.44
C ASP A 164 0.49 -16.40 35.18
N ASN A 165 0.08 -15.83 36.31
CA ASN A 165 0.90 -14.95 37.16
C ASN A 165 1.74 -13.91 36.38
N SER A 166 1.07 -13.13 35.53
CA SER A 166 1.67 -12.11 34.62
C SER A 166 2.67 -12.67 33.61
N THR A 167 2.66 -13.98 33.38
CA THR A 167 3.54 -14.67 32.43
C THR A 167 2.69 -15.22 31.30
N ILE A 168 3.03 -14.81 30.09
CA ILE A 168 2.36 -15.22 28.85
C ILE A 168 3.04 -16.50 28.37
N PHE A 169 2.25 -17.47 27.94
CA PHE A 169 2.72 -18.74 27.40
C PHE A 169 2.22 -18.95 25.98
N TRP A 170 3.01 -19.63 25.17
CA TRP A 170 2.65 -20.04 23.81
C TRP A 170 3.09 -21.47 23.50
N ASN A 171 2.49 -22.03 22.45
CA ASN A 171 2.73 -23.40 22.05
C ASN A 171 4.04 -23.55 21.26
N ASP A 172 4.60 -24.75 21.29
CA ASP A 172 5.80 -25.12 20.54
C ASP A 172 5.63 -24.98 19.03
N ILE A 173 6.76 -24.79 18.36
CA ILE A 173 6.84 -24.79 16.89
C ILE A 173 6.46 -26.19 16.39
N PRO A 174 5.49 -26.32 15.46
CA PRO A 174 5.14 -27.61 14.88
C PRO A 174 6.36 -28.29 14.25
N ALA A 175 6.53 -29.60 14.47
CA ALA A 175 7.70 -30.37 14.02
C ALA A 175 7.95 -30.33 12.50
N ASN A 176 6.95 -29.95 11.70
CA ASN A 176 7.03 -29.86 10.25
C ASN A 176 7.33 -28.43 9.73
N ALA A 177 7.68 -27.49 10.63
CA ALA A 177 7.89 -26.09 10.27
C ALA A 177 9.36 -25.68 10.47
N ASP A 178 9.94 -25.02 9.47
CA ASP A 178 11.33 -24.55 9.45
C ASP A 178 11.48 -23.19 10.16
N TRP A 179 11.16 -23.14 11.46
CA TRP A 179 11.37 -21.97 12.32
C TRP A 179 12.28 -22.32 13.50
N ASP A 180 13.15 -21.40 13.89
CA ASP A 180 14.15 -21.61 14.94
C ASP A 180 13.86 -20.83 16.23
N GLY A 181 12.83 -19.98 16.23
CA GLY A 181 12.53 -19.12 17.36
C GLY A 181 11.20 -18.39 17.32
N PHE A 182 11.07 -17.47 18.27
CA PHE A 182 9.90 -16.62 18.49
C PHE A 182 10.29 -15.16 18.68
N LYS A 183 9.43 -14.27 18.20
CA LYS A 183 9.47 -12.84 18.51
C LYS A 183 8.15 -12.38 19.10
N LEU A 184 8.22 -11.65 20.21
CA LEU A 184 7.08 -11.13 20.94
C LEU A 184 7.11 -9.60 20.95
N LEU A 185 6.05 -8.99 20.44
CA LEU A 185 5.76 -7.58 20.61
C LEU A 185 4.78 -7.41 21.77
N ILE A 186 5.04 -6.44 22.63
CA ILE A 186 4.08 -5.93 23.62
C ILE A 186 3.86 -4.46 23.31
N ASN A 187 2.61 -4.07 23.08
CA ASN A 187 2.22 -2.71 22.68
C ASN A 187 3.02 -2.22 21.47
N ASP A 188 3.17 -3.10 20.48
CA ASP A 188 3.93 -2.87 19.24
C ASP A 188 5.44 -2.57 19.44
N VAL A 189 5.99 -2.93 20.61
CA VAL A 189 7.42 -2.87 20.91
C VAL A 189 7.98 -4.27 21.09
N LEU A 190 9.09 -4.58 20.40
CA LEU A 190 9.78 -5.87 20.54
C LEU A 190 10.35 -6.04 21.95
N LYS A 191 9.83 -7.03 22.67
CA LYS A 191 10.26 -7.36 24.04
C LYS A 191 11.09 -8.64 24.11
N LEU A 192 10.84 -9.59 23.21
CA LEU A 192 11.54 -10.87 23.19
C LEU A 192 11.92 -11.25 21.77
N SER A 193 13.17 -11.70 21.61
CA SER A 193 13.65 -12.45 20.45
C SER A 193 14.37 -13.66 21.01
N ALA A 194 13.75 -14.84 20.90
CA ALA A 194 14.20 -16.03 21.58
C ALA A 194 14.19 -17.25 20.65
N ASN A 195 14.92 -18.29 21.06
CA ASN A 195 14.96 -19.56 20.36
C ASN A 195 13.68 -20.38 20.60
N SER A 196 13.56 -21.50 19.88
CA SER A 196 12.40 -22.40 19.94
C SER A 196 12.10 -22.97 21.33
N SER A 197 13.12 -23.09 22.22
CA SER A 197 12.91 -23.58 23.58
C SER A 197 12.26 -22.57 24.53
N THR A 198 12.15 -21.30 24.14
CA THR A 198 11.56 -20.26 24.99
C THR A 198 10.08 -20.12 24.67
N LEU A 199 9.22 -20.59 25.59
CA LEU A 199 7.77 -20.62 25.42
C LEU A 199 6.99 -19.69 26.34
N SER A 200 7.71 -18.83 27.07
CA SER A 200 7.11 -17.96 28.08
C SER A 200 7.80 -16.62 28.19
N TYR A 201 7.03 -15.58 28.52
CA TYR A 201 7.54 -14.25 28.84
C TYR A 201 6.79 -13.63 30.02
N ARG A 202 7.53 -13.17 31.03
CA ARG A 202 6.96 -12.46 32.18
C ARG A 202 6.87 -10.97 31.89
N LEU A 203 5.68 -10.41 32.05
CA LEU A 203 5.46 -8.97 32.01
C LEU A 203 6.02 -8.35 33.29
N GLU A 204 7.00 -7.46 33.16
CA GLU A 204 7.64 -6.75 34.28
C GLU A 204 7.01 -5.36 34.54
N ASP A 205 5.87 -5.09 33.93
CA ASP A 205 5.30 -3.75 33.87
C ASP A 205 4.50 -3.39 35.13
N THR A 206 4.54 -2.10 35.50
CA THR A 206 4.05 -1.64 36.82
C THR A 206 2.61 -1.14 36.77
N ASP A 207 2.08 -0.81 35.59
CA ASP A 207 0.73 -0.30 35.42
C ASP A 207 -0.27 -1.44 35.18
N THR A 208 -1.01 -1.82 36.22
CA THR A 208 -1.97 -2.92 36.12
C THR A 208 -3.34 -2.52 35.59
N ASP A 209 -3.60 -1.22 35.43
CA ASP A 209 -4.92 -0.68 35.10
C ASP A 209 -5.13 -0.50 33.59
N ILE A 210 -4.07 -0.65 32.80
CA ILE A 210 -4.11 -0.57 31.34
C ILE A 210 -4.09 -1.96 30.68
N PRO A 211 -4.75 -2.13 29.53
CA PRO A 211 -4.62 -3.34 28.74
C PRO A 211 -3.27 -3.37 28.01
N TYR A 212 -2.65 -4.55 27.97
CA TYR A 212 -1.48 -4.83 27.16
C TYR A 212 -1.87 -5.62 25.91
N TYR A 213 -1.22 -5.30 24.79
CA TYR A 213 -1.45 -5.94 23.51
C TYR A 213 -0.24 -6.78 23.13
N ALA A 214 -0.38 -8.10 23.16
CA ALA A 214 0.68 -9.03 22.81
C ALA A 214 0.49 -9.54 21.38
N ARG A 215 1.56 -9.51 20.58
CA ARG A 215 1.62 -10.14 19.25
C ARG A 215 2.83 -11.05 19.17
N LEU A 216 2.61 -12.25 18.70
CA LEU A 216 3.64 -13.28 18.58
C LEU A 216 3.83 -13.66 17.11
N ALA A 217 5.09 -13.84 16.71
CA ALA A 217 5.50 -14.37 15.40
C ALA A 217 6.54 -15.47 15.60
N TYR A 218 6.60 -16.42 14.66
CA TYR A 218 7.78 -17.28 14.53
C TYR A 218 8.94 -16.47 13.95
N SER A 219 10.17 -16.92 14.17
CA SER A 219 11.37 -16.32 13.60
C SER A 219 12.32 -17.37 13.04
N ASN A 220 13.13 -16.94 12.07
CA ASN A 220 14.28 -17.66 11.55
C ASN A 220 15.49 -16.72 11.66
N GLY A 221 16.35 -16.96 12.66
CA GLY A 221 17.42 -16.05 13.04
C GLY A 221 16.93 -14.63 13.35
N ASN A 222 17.28 -13.67 12.52
CA ASN A 222 16.90 -12.26 12.70
C ASN A 222 15.61 -11.86 11.99
N GLU A 223 15.01 -12.73 11.18
CA GLU A 223 13.79 -12.41 10.43
C GLU A 223 12.55 -12.92 11.19
N ALA A 224 11.49 -12.11 11.20
CA ALA A 224 10.21 -12.49 11.77
C ALA A 224 9.26 -12.91 10.64
N GLY A 225 8.46 -13.95 10.88
CA GLY A 225 7.26 -14.21 10.09
C GLY A 225 6.14 -13.22 10.44
N ASP A 226 4.91 -13.58 10.07
CA ASP A 226 3.74 -12.79 10.40
C ASP A 226 3.44 -12.82 11.89
N PHE A 227 3.14 -11.62 12.40
CA PHE A 227 2.59 -11.47 13.73
C PHE A 227 1.12 -11.87 13.74
N THR A 228 0.73 -12.56 14.81
CA THR A 228 -0.67 -12.73 15.17
C THR A 228 -1.34 -11.37 15.38
N LYS A 229 -2.66 -11.31 15.19
CA LYS A 229 -3.45 -10.19 15.74
C LYS A 229 -3.18 -10.02 17.23
N ALA A 230 -3.44 -8.82 17.76
CA ALA A 230 -3.17 -8.56 19.16
C ALA A 230 -4.06 -9.41 20.09
N ALA A 231 -3.43 -10.15 20.99
CA ALA A 231 -4.05 -10.68 22.19
C ALA A 231 -4.15 -9.56 23.23
N THR A 232 -5.24 -9.50 23.99
CA THR A 232 -5.43 -8.47 25.02
C THR A 232 -5.23 -9.08 26.40
N ILE A 233 -4.39 -8.42 27.20
CA ILE A 233 -3.96 -8.88 28.52
C ILE A 233 -4.29 -7.83 29.55
N TRP A 234 -4.98 -8.24 30.61
CA TRP A 234 -5.30 -7.40 31.76
C TRP A 234 -4.59 -7.96 32.98
N LEU A 235 -3.63 -7.21 33.53
CA LEU A 235 -2.83 -7.67 34.67
C LEU A 235 -3.62 -7.64 35.97
N ASN A 236 -4.49 -6.64 36.17
CA ASN A 236 -5.29 -6.48 37.39
C ASN A 236 -6.18 -7.69 37.74
N ASN A 237 -6.74 -8.36 36.72
CA ASN A 237 -7.69 -9.47 36.88
C ASN A 237 -7.19 -10.76 36.23
N SER A 238 -5.95 -10.78 35.73
CA SER A 238 -5.35 -11.91 35.00
C SER A 238 -6.19 -12.38 33.81
N THR A 239 -6.93 -11.50 33.15
CA THR A 239 -7.74 -11.85 31.98
C THR A 239 -6.87 -11.86 30.73
N PHE A 240 -6.94 -12.96 29.99
CA PHE A 240 -6.32 -13.12 28.69
C PHE A 240 -7.39 -13.32 27.62
N ILE A 241 -7.44 -12.43 26.64
CA ILE A 241 -8.30 -12.55 25.47
C ILE A 241 -7.40 -13.00 24.30
N PRO A 242 -7.59 -14.22 23.77
CA PRO A 242 -6.76 -14.73 22.70
C PRO A 242 -6.93 -13.87 21.43
N PRO A 243 -5.90 -13.86 20.57
CA PRO A 243 -5.96 -13.08 19.35
C PRO A 243 -7.02 -13.63 18.40
N ARG A 244 -7.65 -12.75 17.62
CA ARG A 244 -8.54 -13.19 16.53
C ARG A 244 -7.73 -13.96 15.48
N PRO A 245 -8.36 -14.88 14.73
CA PRO A 245 -7.68 -15.57 13.64
C PRO A 245 -7.10 -14.60 12.60
N GLY A 246 -5.96 -15.00 12.03
CA GLY A 246 -5.23 -14.27 11.00
C GLY A 246 -4.04 -13.46 11.54
N SER A 247 -3.23 -13.03 10.59
CA SER A 247 -2.10 -12.14 10.80
C SER A 247 -2.56 -10.70 11.02
N SER A 248 -1.72 -9.90 11.67
CA SER A 248 -1.94 -8.47 11.90
C SER A 248 -1.53 -7.61 10.71
#